data_AF-D9X1A4-F1
#
_entry.id   AF-D9X1A4-F1
#
_cell.length_a   1.000
_cell.length_b   1.000
_cell.length_c   1.000
_cell.angle_alpha   90.00
_cell.angle_beta   90.00
_cell.angle_gamma   90.00
#
_symmetry.space_group_name_H-M   'P 1'
#
loop_
_entity.id
_entity.type
_entity.pdbx_description
1 polymer ?
#
loop_
_entity_poly.entity_id
_entity_poly.type
_entity_poly.pdbx_seq_one_letter_code
_entity_poly.pdbx_strand_id
1 'polypeptide(L)'
;MPSPSAQGVPHAMNAMNAKNPMSRSRKTAAVAGVVVAGVLAWPGPSAAAGDGQLWGAATIAPGREGIVEVAGRQGAAPGAGATLTLRAPRGTRVTGTPLDAAGYRGRIATGGRSGTYTVTGDAAGQPWQGRTFPFVLAVPADAVPGTRLRDCFLRITDAQGARQAAGRCSVTVGLAEPTMSRPLSGVPLGARPQISGTAHPGAQVTVRDKHDHATCATTAASDGTWACTPGPPLPPGPNRLQAVASLNGVSAMSEQIDIAVTETAPGR
;
A
#
# COMPACT_ATOMS: atom_id res chain seq x y z
N MET A 1 77.86 60.84 -30.38
CA MET A 1 77.62 61.40 -29.03
C MET A 1 76.34 60.75 -28.48
N PRO A 2 76.25 60.47 -27.18
CA PRO A 2 76.11 59.12 -26.61
C PRO A 2 74.67 58.63 -26.34
N SER A 3 74.55 57.31 -26.08
CA SER A 3 73.51 56.61 -25.27
C SER A 3 73.40 57.18 -23.83
N PRO A 4 72.61 56.66 -22.85
CA PRO A 4 71.73 55.46 -22.82
C PRO A 4 70.42 55.57 -21.95
N SER A 5 69.74 54.42 -21.76
CA SER A 5 69.00 53.99 -20.52
C SER A 5 67.58 54.53 -20.26
N ALA A 6 66.61 53.81 -19.67
CA ALA A 6 66.48 52.42 -19.20
C ALA A 6 64.99 52.06 -18.91
N GLN A 7 64.70 50.75 -19.05
CA GLN A 7 63.76 49.83 -18.36
C GLN A 7 62.64 50.33 -17.42
N GLY A 8 61.48 49.65 -17.51
CA GLY A 8 60.49 49.54 -16.41
C GLY A 8 59.18 48.82 -16.79
N VAL A 9 59.00 47.59 -16.30
CA VAL A 9 57.73 46.82 -16.16
C VAL A 9 57.72 46.44 -14.66
N PRO A 10 56.62 46.45 -13.85
CA PRO A 10 55.49 45.53 -14.04
C PRO A 10 54.11 45.80 -13.39
N HIS A 11 53.18 44.89 -13.69
CA HIS A 11 52.10 44.29 -12.87
C HIS A 11 50.84 45.04 -12.37
N ALA A 12 49.70 44.48 -12.81
CA ALA A 12 48.60 43.89 -12.02
C ALA A 12 47.35 44.71 -11.65
N MET A 13 46.23 44.00 -11.86
CA MET A 13 44.93 44.04 -11.16
C MET A 13 44.10 45.31 -11.25
N ASN A 14 42.92 45.19 -11.88
CA ASN A 14 41.81 46.04 -11.48
C ASN A 14 40.48 45.29 -11.43
N ALA A 15 39.72 45.71 -10.43
CA ALA A 15 38.60 45.03 -9.81
C ALA A 15 37.26 45.27 -10.51
N MET A 16 36.31 44.45 -10.06
CA MET A 16 34.85 44.56 -10.14
C MET A 16 34.29 45.97 -10.37
N ASN A 17 33.27 46.07 -11.22
CA ASN A 17 32.17 46.99 -10.95
C ASN A 17 30.82 46.40 -11.33
N ALA A 18 29.90 46.43 -10.38
CA ALA A 18 28.51 46.01 -10.50
C ALA A 18 27.65 47.17 -11.00
N LYS A 19 26.50 46.86 -11.64
CA LYS A 19 25.10 47.22 -11.28
C LYS A 19 24.20 47.39 -12.52
N ASN A 20 23.26 46.43 -12.63
CA ASN A 20 21.87 46.37 -13.18
C ASN A 20 21.18 47.70 -13.62
N PRO A 21 20.02 47.73 -14.36
CA PRO A 21 18.94 46.71 -14.45
C PRO A 21 18.06 46.62 -15.75
N MET A 22 17.21 45.59 -15.84
CA MET A 22 15.80 45.53 -16.39
C MET A 22 15.53 44.14 -17.02
N SER A 23 14.73 43.24 -16.42
CA SER A 23 13.25 43.20 -16.29
C SER A 23 12.52 42.50 -17.47
N ARG A 24 11.73 41.47 -17.13
CA ARG A 24 10.75 40.65 -17.92
C ARG A 24 11.40 39.49 -18.71
N SER A 25 10.89 38.26 -18.73
CA SER A 25 9.54 37.73 -18.49
C SER A 25 9.60 36.25 -18.09
N ARG A 26 8.72 35.84 -17.18
CA ARG A 26 8.53 34.45 -16.71
C ARG A 26 7.71 33.66 -17.74
N LYS A 27 8.17 32.46 -18.11
CA LYS A 27 7.31 31.31 -18.48
C LYS A 27 8.02 30.00 -18.12
N THR A 28 8.00 29.62 -16.84
CA THR A 28 8.29 28.24 -16.42
C THR A 28 7.02 27.41 -16.62
N ALA A 29 7.13 26.39 -17.47
CA ALA A 29 6.10 25.41 -17.70
C ALA A 29 5.79 24.64 -16.41
N ALA A 30 4.51 24.40 -16.18
CA ALA A 30 3.99 23.65 -15.05
C ALA A 30 4.48 22.20 -15.11
N VAL A 31 5.15 21.74 -14.05
CA VAL A 31 5.32 20.32 -13.77
C VAL A 31 4.02 19.86 -13.11
N ALA A 32 3.21 19.10 -13.86
CA ALA A 32 2.07 18.38 -13.31
C ALA A 32 2.61 17.28 -12.39
N GLY A 33 2.70 17.58 -11.09
CA GLY A 33 2.95 16.59 -10.05
C GLY A 33 1.72 15.74 -9.88
N VAL A 34 1.78 14.49 -10.35
CA VAL A 34 0.82 13.45 -9.93
C VAL A 34 1.12 13.17 -8.46
N VAL A 35 0.26 13.67 -7.57
CA VAL A 35 0.22 13.22 -6.18
C VAL A 35 -0.38 11.82 -6.24
N VAL A 36 0.47 10.80 -6.24
CA VAL A 36 0.04 9.44 -5.91
C VAL A 36 -0.38 9.50 -4.45
N ALA A 37 -1.69 9.43 -4.20
CA ALA A 37 -2.23 9.21 -2.88
C ALA A 37 -1.56 7.96 -2.31
N GLY A 38 -0.64 8.16 -1.38
CA GLY A 38 0.05 7.10 -0.70
C GLY A 38 -0.96 6.36 0.14
N VAL A 39 -1.46 5.23 -0.38
CA VAL A 39 -2.09 4.21 0.45
C VAL A 39 -1.03 3.85 1.48
N LEU A 40 -1.25 4.25 2.72
CA LEU A 40 -0.55 3.70 3.86
C LEU A 40 -0.95 2.23 3.93
N ALA A 41 -0.27 1.41 3.14
CA ALA A 41 -0.24 -0.02 3.35
C ALA A 41 0.30 -0.20 4.76
N TRP A 42 -0.60 -0.51 5.69
CA TRP A 42 -0.18 -1.02 6.99
C TRP A 42 0.80 -2.14 6.70
N PRO A 43 2.01 -2.14 7.27
CA PRO A 43 2.88 -3.28 7.15
C PRO A 43 2.10 -4.43 7.79
N GLY A 44 1.54 -5.29 6.94
CA GLY A 44 1.06 -6.59 7.38
C GLY A 44 2.22 -7.24 8.14
N PRO A 45 1.95 -8.06 9.17
CA PRO A 45 2.99 -8.64 9.99
C PRO A 45 4.06 -9.24 9.09
N SER A 46 5.25 -8.63 9.07
CA SER A 46 6.40 -9.17 8.39
C SER A 46 6.54 -10.58 8.92
N ALA A 47 6.32 -11.57 8.06
CA ALA A 47 6.23 -12.95 8.46
C ALA A 47 7.55 -13.35 9.12
N ALA A 48 7.56 -13.41 10.46
CA ALA A 48 8.65 -14.02 11.20
C ALA A 48 8.66 -15.51 10.78
N ALA A 49 9.66 -15.86 9.99
CA ALA A 49 9.84 -17.20 9.46
C ALA A 49 10.07 -18.19 10.62
N GLY A 50 9.06 -19.00 10.92
CA GLY A 50 9.26 -20.19 11.74
C GLY A 50 10.03 -21.24 10.94
N ASP A 51 11.20 -21.62 11.44
CA ASP A 51 11.93 -22.86 11.12
C ASP A 51 12.22 -23.16 9.65
N GLY A 52 12.56 -22.12 8.85
CA GLY A 52 13.10 -22.32 7.49
C GLY A 52 12.14 -22.95 6.47
N GLN A 53 10.85 -23.05 6.81
CA GLN A 53 9.81 -23.56 5.91
C GLN A 53 9.29 -22.45 4.98
N LEU A 54 8.94 -22.81 3.75
CA LEU A 54 8.28 -21.88 2.81
C LEU A 54 6.96 -21.39 3.40
N TRP A 55 6.83 -20.07 3.51
CA TRP A 55 5.64 -19.44 4.04
C TRP A 55 5.34 -18.13 3.31
N GLY A 56 4.05 -17.83 3.20
CA GLY A 56 3.56 -16.53 2.76
C GLY A 56 2.16 -16.29 3.33
N ALA A 57 1.83 -15.04 3.62
CA ALA A 57 0.51 -14.69 4.11
C ALA A 57 0.05 -13.38 3.49
N ALA A 58 -1.26 -13.24 3.32
CA ALA A 58 -1.87 -12.00 2.87
C ALA A 58 -3.32 -11.89 3.37
N THR A 59 -3.76 -10.65 3.54
CA THR A 59 -5.18 -10.31 3.69
C THR A 59 -5.58 -9.47 2.49
N ILE A 60 -6.57 -9.94 1.71
CA ILE A 60 -6.93 -9.33 0.43
C ILE A 60 -8.45 -9.11 0.42
N ALA A 61 -8.90 -7.88 0.20
CA ALA A 61 -10.32 -7.56 0.16
C ALA A 61 -11.04 -8.25 -1.02
N PRO A 62 -12.34 -8.51 -0.91
CA PRO A 62 -13.14 -9.06 -2.01
C PRO A 62 -13.02 -8.21 -3.28
N GLY A 63 -12.87 -8.85 -4.44
CA GLY A 63 -12.81 -8.18 -5.74
C GLY A 63 -11.52 -7.40 -6.00
N ARG A 64 -10.50 -7.60 -5.16
CA ARG A 64 -9.20 -6.93 -5.29
C ARG A 64 -8.09 -7.94 -5.54
N GLU A 65 -6.99 -7.41 -6.03
CA GLU A 65 -5.72 -8.11 -6.08
C GLU A 65 -4.87 -7.75 -4.86
N GLY A 66 -4.07 -8.69 -4.39
CA GLY A 66 -3.10 -8.46 -3.33
C GLY A 66 -1.87 -9.35 -3.48
N ILE A 67 -0.77 -8.94 -2.86
CA ILE A 67 0.52 -9.62 -2.97
C ILE A 67 0.68 -10.59 -1.81
N VAL A 68 0.99 -11.85 -2.12
CA VAL A 68 1.52 -12.82 -1.17
C VAL A 68 3.04 -12.82 -1.31
N GLU A 69 3.73 -12.27 -0.33
CA GLU A 69 5.18 -12.38 -0.24
C GLU A 69 5.56 -13.76 0.30
N VAL A 70 6.24 -14.54 -0.54
CA VAL A 70 6.74 -15.86 -0.13
C VAL A 70 8.20 -15.73 0.27
N ALA A 71 8.49 -15.98 1.54
CA ALA A 71 9.87 -16.03 2.01
C ALA A 71 10.56 -17.29 1.48
N GLY A 72 11.78 -17.11 0.96
CA GLY A 72 12.64 -18.21 0.53
C GLY A 72 13.07 -19.10 1.71
N ARG A 73 13.36 -20.37 1.40
CA ARG A 73 13.93 -21.35 2.35
C ARG A 73 15.33 -20.92 2.82
N GLN A 74 15.71 -21.26 4.05
CA GLN A 74 17.11 -21.26 4.48
C GLN A 74 17.91 -22.42 3.83
N GLY A 75 19.12 -22.15 3.32
CA GLY A 75 20.00 -23.17 2.73
C GLY A 75 20.58 -22.77 1.37
N ALA A 76 21.28 -23.71 0.71
CA ALA A 76 21.90 -23.47 -0.59
C ALA A 76 20.86 -23.13 -1.67
N ALA A 77 21.20 -22.20 -2.56
CA ALA A 77 20.34 -21.85 -3.68
C ALA A 77 20.14 -23.08 -4.57
N PRO A 78 18.89 -23.40 -4.98
CA PRO A 78 18.68 -24.47 -5.93
C PRO A 78 19.25 -24.05 -7.28
N GLY A 79 19.83 -25.02 -8.00
CA GLY A 79 20.52 -24.78 -9.27
C GLY A 79 19.62 -24.21 -10.36
N ALA A 80 20.24 -23.78 -11.46
CA ALA A 80 19.52 -23.29 -12.65
C ALA A 80 18.44 -24.29 -13.09
N GLY A 81 17.25 -23.79 -13.44
CA GLY A 81 16.09 -24.61 -13.80
C GLY A 81 15.19 -25.00 -12.62
N ALA A 82 15.62 -24.78 -11.38
CA ALA A 82 14.75 -24.97 -10.22
C ALA A 82 13.53 -24.03 -10.25
N THR A 83 12.42 -24.47 -9.66
CA THR A 83 11.16 -23.69 -9.65
C THR A 83 10.59 -23.53 -8.26
N LEU A 84 10.18 -22.31 -7.92
CA LEU A 84 9.27 -22.01 -6.80
C LEU A 84 7.86 -21.87 -7.37
N THR A 85 6.94 -22.72 -6.93
CA THR A 85 5.53 -22.71 -7.35
C THR A 85 4.63 -22.32 -6.18
N LEU A 86 3.73 -21.37 -6.42
CA LEU A 86 2.55 -21.12 -5.59
C LEU A 86 1.32 -21.67 -6.30
N ARG A 87 0.52 -22.50 -5.62
CA ARG A 87 -0.85 -22.80 -6.05
C ARG A 87 -1.81 -21.86 -5.34
N ALA A 88 -2.63 -21.18 -6.12
CA ALA A 88 -3.66 -20.27 -5.61
C ALA A 88 -4.68 -21.04 -4.74
N PRO A 89 -5.15 -20.45 -3.63
CA PRO A 89 -6.29 -20.96 -2.89
C PRO A 89 -7.52 -21.19 -3.77
N ARG A 90 -8.42 -22.08 -3.35
CA ARG A 90 -9.70 -22.28 -4.07
C ARG A 90 -10.44 -20.96 -4.26
N GLY A 91 -10.98 -20.76 -5.47
CA GLY A 91 -11.74 -19.55 -5.83
C GLY A 91 -10.89 -18.34 -6.23
N THR A 92 -9.59 -18.35 -5.96
CA THR A 92 -8.66 -17.27 -6.35
C THR A 92 -7.87 -17.62 -7.59
N ARG A 93 -7.19 -16.61 -8.16
CA ARG A 93 -6.26 -16.80 -9.28
C ARG A 93 -4.97 -16.04 -9.05
N VAL A 94 -3.85 -16.63 -9.44
CA VAL A 94 -2.59 -15.90 -9.63
C VAL A 94 -2.72 -15.07 -10.90
N THR A 95 -2.48 -13.76 -10.78
CA THR A 95 -2.56 -12.80 -11.88
C THR A 95 -1.22 -12.12 -12.16
N GLY A 96 -0.24 -12.27 -11.28
CA GLY A 96 1.08 -11.65 -11.42
C GLY A 96 2.19 -12.39 -10.70
N THR A 97 3.39 -12.30 -11.27
CA THR A 97 4.66 -12.71 -10.68
C THR A 97 5.69 -11.58 -10.84
N PRO A 98 5.53 -10.45 -10.12
CA PRO A 98 6.20 -9.18 -10.40
C PRO A 98 7.58 -9.06 -9.74
N LEU A 99 8.33 -10.17 -9.61
CA LEU A 99 9.69 -10.10 -9.08
C LEU A 99 10.60 -9.36 -10.07
N ASP A 100 11.07 -8.19 -9.66
CA ASP A 100 12.09 -7.42 -10.39
C ASP A 100 13.49 -7.83 -9.91
N ALA A 101 13.96 -8.99 -10.40
CA ALA A 101 15.29 -9.50 -10.09
C ALA A 101 15.86 -10.27 -11.27
N ALA A 102 17.09 -9.94 -11.66
CA ALA A 102 17.89 -10.76 -12.58
C ALA A 102 18.02 -12.19 -12.03
N GLY A 103 18.10 -13.18 -12.91
CA GLY A 103 18.20 -14.57 -12.49
C GLY A 103 16.87 -15.30 -12.24
N TYR A 104 15.73 -14.63 -12.43
CA TYR A 104 14.42 -15.24 -12.23
C TYR A 104 13.46 -14.94 -13.37
N ARG A 105 12.70 -15.96 -13.77
CA ARG A 105 11.61 -15.81 -14.72
C ARG A 105 10.28 -16.23 -14.10
N GLY A 106 9.39 -15.26 -13.94
CA GLY A 106 8.01 -15.49 -13.53
C GLY A 106 7.13 -16.03 -14.67
N ARG A 107 6.22 -16.95 -14.37
CA ARG A 107 5.16 -17.44 -15.27
C ARG A 107 3.88 -17.73 -14.50
N ILE A 108 2.75 -17.64 -15.19
CA ILE A 108 1.43 -17.98 -14.66
C ILE A 108 0.85 -19.11 -15.49
N ALA A 109 0.35 -20.15 -14.84
CA ALA A 109 -0.33 -21.24 -15.51
C ALA A 109 -1.66 -20.76 -16.12
N THR A 110 -2.07 -21.35 -17.24
CA THR A 110 -3.36 -21.04 -17.88
C THR A 110 -4.50 -21.11 -16.86
N GLY A 111 -5.33 -20.07 -16.82
CA GLY A 111 -6.43 -19.94 -15.85
C GLY A 111 -6.01 -19.52 -14.43
N GLY A 112 -4.73 -19.21 -14.20
CA GLY A 112 -4.24 -18.62 -12.95
C GLY A 112 -4.24 -19.56 -11.75
N ARG A 113 -4.35 -20.88 -11.94
CA ARG A 113 -4.34 -21.83 -10.80
C ARG A 113 -3.01 -21.87 -10.06
N SER A 114 -1.92 -21.48 -10.70
CA SER A 114 -0.60 -21.40 -10.09
C SER A 114 0.29 -20.37 -10.78
N GLY A 115 1.24 -19.83 -10.02
CA GLY A 115 2.34 -19.02 -10.52
C GLY A 115 3.67 -19.70 -10.18
N THR A 116 4.68 -19.44 -11.00
CA THR A 116 6.00 -20.05 -10.84
C THR A 116 7.11 -19.02 -11.05
N TYR A 117 8.13 -19.07 -10.22
CA TYR A 117 9.43 -18.47 -10.49
C TYR A 117 10.42 -19.56 -10.86
N THR A 118 11.03 -19.48 -12.04
CA THR A 118 12.11 -20.38 -12.47
C THR A 118 13.44 -19.66 -12.33
N VAL A 119 14.40 -20.32 -11.69
CA VAL A 119 15.80 -19.85 -11.60
C VAL A 119 16.43 -19.94 -12.99
N THR A 120 16.87 -18.81 -13.53
CA THR A 120 17.64 -18.77 -14.77
C THR A 120 19.14 -18.87 -14.45
N GLY A 121 19.97 -19.21 -15.44
CA GLY A 121 21.40 -19.53 -15.22
C GLY A 121 22.22 -18.39 -14.59
N ASP A 122 21.77 -17.16 -14.73
CA ASP A 122 22.30 -15.92 -14.15
C ASP A 122 22.00 -15.75 -12.64
N ALA A 123 21.04 -16.50 -12.07
CA ALA A 123 20.86 -16.58 -10.62
C ALA A 123 21.75 -17.65 -9.95
N ALA A 124 22.43 -18.50 -10.72
CA ALA A 124 23.23 -19.59 -10.16
C ALA A 124 24.37 -19.01 -9.31
N GLY A 125 24.23 -19.10 -7.98
CA GLY A 125 25.18 -18.55 -7.01
C GLY A 125 24.67 -17.32 -6.24
N GLN A 126 23.56 -16.71 -6.63
CA GLN A 126 22.88 -15.69 -5.82
C GLN A 126 22.02 -16.37 -4.75
N PRO A 127 22.11 -15.97 -3.47
CA PRO A 127 21.35 -16.61 -2.42
C PRO A 127 19.85 -16.36 -2.61
N TRP A 128 19.05 -17.43 -2.59
CA TRP A 128 17.61 -17.37 -2.30
C TRP A 128 17.34 -16.83 -0.88
N GLN A 129 18.35 -16.88 -0.01
CA GLN A 129 18.26 -16.51 1.40
C GLN A 129 17.92 -15.04 1.57
N GLY A 130 16.95 -14.75 2.44
CA GLY A 130 16.51 -13.38 2.73
C GLY A 130 15.72 -12.71 1.60
N ARG A 131 15.42 -13.43 0.51
CA ARG A 131 14.62 -12.90 -0.60
C ARG A 131 13.14 -13.30 -0.44
N THR A 132 12.27 -12.37 -0.80
CA THR A 132 10.83 -12.60 -0.95
C THR A 132 10.47 -12.73 -2.42
N PHE A 133 9.53 -13.63 -2.69
CA PHE A 133 9.00 -13.91 -4.02
C PHE A 133 7.53 -13.49 -4.04
N PRO A 134 7.18 -12.33 -4.62
CA PRO A 134 5.81 -11.82 -4.59
C PRO A 134 4.92 -12.60 -5.57
N PHE A 135 3.73 -13.01 -5.16
CA PHE A 135 2.68 -13.51 -6.07
C PHE A 135 1.46 -12.63 -5.96
N VAL A 136 0.96 -12.11 -7.08
CA VAL A 136 -0.30 -11.35 -7.09
C VAL A 136 -1.46 -12.33 -7.19
N LEU A 137 -2.36 -12.28 -6.22
CA LEU A 137 -3.59 -13.07 -6.17
C LEU A 137 -4.81 -12.17 -6.33
N ALA A 138 -5.69 -12.54 -7.25
CA ALA A 138 -7.03 -11.98 -7.36
C ALA A 138 -8.01 -12.78 -6.50
N VAL A 139 -8.68 -12.09 -5.56
CA VAL A 139 -9.78 -12.62 -4.75
C VAL A 139 -11.11 -12.23 -5.39
N PRO A 140 -12.08 -13.15 -5.54
CA PRO A 140 -13.33 -12.85 -6.21
C PRO A 140 -14.19 -11.88 -5.39
N ALA A 141 -15.08 -11.14 -6.06
CA ALA A 141 -15.88 -10.08 -5.42
C ALA A 141 -16.94 -10.60 -4.45
N ASP A 142 -17.38 -11.85 -4.63
CA ASP A 142 -18.32 -12.56 -3.76
C ASP A 142 -17.62 -13.27 -2.59
N ALA A 143 -16.31 -13.13 -2.44
CA ALA A 143 -15.58 -13.69 -1.31
C ALA A 143 -16.08 -13.09 0.01
N VAL A 144 -16.40 -13.95 0.97
CA VAL A 144 -16.93 -13.52 2.28
C VAL A 144 -15.79 -13.00 3.17
N PRO A 145 -15.85 -11.75 3.66
CA PRO A 145 -14.86 -11.20 4.59
C PRO A 145 -14.63 -12.07 5.83
N GLY A 146 -13.38 -12.14 6.28
CA GLY A 146 -12.93 -12.97 7.41
C GLY A 146 -12.64 -14.43 7.05
N THR A 147 -13.02 -14.88 5.85
CA THR A 147 -12.80 -16.26 5.42
C THR A 147 -11.31 -16.56 5.22
N ARG A 148 -10.79 -17.58 5.90
CA ARG A 148 -9.46 -18.13 5.60
C ARG A 148 -9.54 -19.11 4.43
N LEU A 149 -8.96 -18.73 3.30
CA LEU A 149 -8.99 -19.53 2.08
C LEU A 149 -8.13 -20.80 2.23
N ARG A 150 -8.58 -21.89 1.58
CA ARG A 150 -7.97 -23.23 1.69
C ARG A 150 -7.18 -23.58 0.44
N ASP A 151 -6.34 -24.62 0.56
CA ASP A 151 -5.55 -25.23 -0.53
C ASP A 151 -4.44 -24.36 -1.13
N CYS A 152 -4.00 -23.35 -0.39
CA CYS A 152 -2.82 -22.57 -0.74
C CYS A 152 -1.55 -23.38 -0.39
N PHE A 153 -0.75 -23.72 -1.40
CA PHE A 153 0.50 -24.46 -1.18
C PHE A 153 1.68 -23.81 -1.89
N LEU A 154 2.86 -24.06 -1.32
CA LEU A 154 4.15 -23.67 -1.85
C LEU A 154 5.00 -24.92 -2.09
N ARG A 155 5.75 -24.94 -3.19
CA ARG A 155 6.66 -26.04 -3.51
C ARG A 155 7.91 -25.52 -4.21
N ILE A 156 9.06 -26.10 -3.86
CA ILE A 156 10.29 -26.00 -4.65
C ILE A 156 10.58 -27.34 -5.31
N THR A 157 10.93 -27.31 -6.59
CA THR A 157 11.51 -28.44 -7.31
C THR A 157 12.86 -28.07 -7.90
N ASP A 158 13.74 -29.05 -8.09
CA ASP A 158 14.93 -28.87 -8.92
C ASP A 158 14.58 -28.86 -10.42
N ALA A 159 15.61 -28.82 -11.28
CA ALA A 159 15.48 -28.80 -12.73
C ALA A 159 14.90 -30.10 -13.30
N GLN A 160 15.07 -31.22 -12.60
CA GLN A 160 14.52 -32.53 -12.95
C GLN A 160 13.08 -32.71 -12.41
N GLY A 161 12.56 -31.74 -11.65
CA GLY A 161 11.23 -31.77 -11.07
C GLY A 161 11.16 -32.50 -9.73
N ALA A 162 12.28 -32.96 -9.16
CA ALA A 162 12.27 -33.62 -7.87
C ALA A 162 11.97 -32.58 -6.76
N ARG A 163 11.12 -32.97 -5.81
CA ARG A 163 10.64 -32.07 -4.76
C ARG A 163 11.75 -31.79 -3.75
N GLN A 164 12.17 -30.53 -3.69
CA GLN A 164 13.18 -30.08 -2.75
C GLN A 164 12.54 -29.54 -1.47
N ALA A 165 11.41 -28.82 -1.58
CA ALA A 165 10.73 -28.19 -0.45
C ALA A 165 9.21 -28.11 -0.62
N ALA A 166 8.50 -27.99 0.50
CA ALA A 166 7.08 -27.66 0.52
C ALA A 166 6.73 -26.74 1.68
N GLY A 167 5.67 -25.96 1.51
CA GLY A 167 5.16 -25.05 2.51
C GLY A 167 3.70 -24.71 2.26
N ARG A 168 3.19 -23.79 3.05
CA ARG A 168 1.81 -23.33 2.96
C ARG A 168 1.77 -21.82 2.88
N CYS A 169 0.71 -21.30 2.29
CA CYS A 169 0.38 -19.89 2.38
C CYS A 169 -0.96 -19.71 3.09
N SER A 170 -1.12 -18.58 3.76
CA SER A 170 -2.35 -18.24 4.48
C SER A 170 -2.94 -16.97 3.89
N VAL A 171 -4.03 -17.14 3.13
CA VAL A 171 -4.76 -16.01 2.54
C VAL A 171 -6.08 -15.85 3.28
N THR A 172 -6.32 -14.67 3.83
CA THR A 172 -7.59 -14.31 4.48
C THR A 172 -8.30 -13.27 3.61
N VAL A 173 -9.61 -13.42 3.43
CA VAL A 173 -10.43 -12.40 2.79
C VAL A 173 -10.55 -11.22 3.74
N GLY A 174 -10.04 -10.07 3.32
CA GLY A 174 -10.12 -8.82 4.06
C GLY A 174 -11.50 -8.18 4.02
N LEU A 175 -11.55 -6.91 4.38
CA LEU A 175 -12.74 -6.07 4.24
C LEU A 175 -12.42 -4.93 3.28
N ALA A 176 -13.39 -4.56 2.44
CA ALA A 176 -13.24 -3.35 1.64
C ALA A 176 -13.28 -2.11 2.55
N GLU A 177 -12.49 -1.10 2.21
CA GLU A 177 -12.48 0.17 2.94
C GLU A 177 -13.86 0.81 2.90
N PRO A 178 -14.42 1.23 4.06
CA PRO A 178 -15.64 2.01 4.06
C PRO A 178 -15.37 3.42 3.51
N THR A 179 -16.40 4.06 2.97
CA THR A 179 -16.35 5.46 2.56
C THR A 179 -17.10 6.32 3.58
N MET A 180 -16.73 7.59 3.65
CA MET A 180 -17.50 8.62 4.37
C MET A 180 -17.81 9.73 3.39
N SER A 181 -19.07 9.83 2.96
CA SER A 181 -19.53 10.81 1.95
C SER A 181 -20.11 12.07 2.58
N ARG A 182 -20.59 11.97 3.83
CA ARG A 182 -20.99 13.12 4.64
C ARG A 182 -20.46 12.98 6.07
N PRO A 183 -20.07 14.08 6.72
CA PRO A 183 -20.02 15.45 6.16
C PRO A 183 -18.93 15.63 5.10
N LEU A 184 -19.02 16.72 4.32
CA LEU A 184 -17.94 17.10 3.39
C LEU A 184 -16.76 17.66 4.19
N SER A 185 -15.54 17.26 3.81
CA SER A 185 -14.32 17.74 4.44
C SER A 185 -14.18 19.27 4.28
N GLY A 186 -13.80 19.95 5.36
CA GLY A 186 -13.57 21.39 5.39
C GLY A 186 -14.82 22.27 5.47
N VAL A 187 -16.03 21.70 5.48
CA VAL A 187 -17.28 22.46 5.60
C VAL A 187 -17.67 22.63 7.07
N PRO A 188 -17.91 23.87 7.56
CA PRO A 188 -18.42 24.08 8.90
C PRO A 188 -19.77 23.41 9.13
N LEU A 189 -19.95 22.80 10.31
CA LEU A 189 -21.16 22.04 10.65
C LEU A 189 -21.55 22.21 12.12
N GLY A 190 -22.79 21.87 12.45
CA GLY A 190 -23.27 21.86 13.84
C GLY A 190 -22.73 20.65 14.62
N ALA A 191 -22.80 20.67 15.94
CA ALA A 191 -22.18 19.64 16.80
C ALA A 191 -22.75 18.20 16.66
N ARG A 192 -23.84 18.01 15.91
CA ARG A 192 -24.50 16.71 15.70
C ARG A 192 -24.82 16.48 14.21
N PRO A 193 -23.80 16.42 13.33
CA PRO A 193 -24.05 16.20 11.92
C PRO A 193 -24.58 14.77 11.69
N GLN A 194 -25.38 14.58 10.65
CA GLN A 194 -25.60 13.24 10.11
C GLN A 194 -24.33 12.83 9.35
N ILE A 195 -23.75 11.71 9.75
CA ILE A 195 -22.56 11.11 9.14
C ILE A 195 -23.04 9.91 8.31
N SER A 196 -22.62 9.81 7.06
CA SER A 196 -23.06 8.73 6.17
C SER A 196 -21.99 8.32 5.18
N GLY A 197 -22.12 7.11 4.66
CA GLY A 197 -21.22 6.59 3.65
C GLY A 197 -21.61 5.20 3.19
N THR A 198 -20.64 4.46 2.68
CA THR A 198 -20.80 3.05 2.29
C THR A 198 -19.81 2.17 3.03
N ALA A 199 -20.17 0.90 3.24
CA ALA A 199 -19.31 -0.14 3.78
C ALA A 199 -19.77 -1.50 3.23
N HIS A 200 -19.03 -2.57 3.53
CA HIS A 200 -19.49 -3.92 3.17
C HIS A 200 -20.85 -4.21 3.84
N PRO A 201 -21.85 -4.75 3.11
CA PRO A 201 -23.17 -5.03 3.68
C PRO A 201 -23.10 -5.85 4.98
N GLY A 202 -23.85 -5.41 6.00
CA GLY A 202 -23.86 -6.06 7.31
C GLY A 202 -22.62 -5.80 8.19
N ALA A 203 -21.63 -5.03 7.74
CA ALA A 203 -20.49 -4.65 8.57
C ALA A 203 -20.92 -3.68 9.68
N GLN A 204 -20.33 -3.83 10.87
CA GLN A 204 -20.45 -2.86 11.94
C GLN A 204 -19.55 -1.66 11.61
N VAL A 205 -20.14 -0.47 11.51
CA VAL A 205 -19.43 0.79 11.28
C VAL A 205 -19.38 1.57 12.59
N THR A 206 -18.18 2.00 12.97
CA THR A 206 -17.93 2.89 14.11
C THR A 206 -17.22 4.13 13.60
N VAL A 207 -17.76 5.32 13.90
CA VAL A 207 -17.09 6.58 13.54
C VAL A 207 -16.32 7.10 14.74
N ARG A 208 -15.03 7.36 14.55
CA ARG A 208 -14.12 7.88 15.57
C ARG A 208 -13.75 9.33 15.32
N ASP A 209 -13.49 10.06 16.39
CA ASP A 209 -12.94 11.42 16.33
C ASP A 209 -11.40 11.44 16.27
N LYS A 210 -10.79 12.63 16.30
CA LYS A 210 -9.33 12.81 16.28
C LYS A 210 -8.58 12.19 17.48
N HIS A 211 -9.28 11.79 18.54
CA HIS A 211 -8.73 11.16 19.73
C HIS A 211 -9.08 9.67 19.79
N ASP A 212 -9.50 9.08 18.67
CA ASP A 212 -9.96 7.69 18.56
C ASP A 212 -11.22 7.34 19.39
N HIS A 213 -11.95 8.35 19.88
CA HIS A 213 -13.18 8.12 20.63
C HIS A 213 -14.34 7.80 19.68
N ALA A 214 -15.10 6.75 19.98
CA ALA A 214 -16.31 6.42 19.23
C ALA A 214 -17.38 7.51 19.44
N THR A 215 -17.77 8.15 18.34
CA THR A 215 -18.80 9.21 18.32
C THR A 215 -20.18 8.65 18.05
N CYS A 216 -20.25 7.64 17.19
CA CYS A 216 -21.44 6.89 16.83
C CYS A 216 -21.03 5.48 16.38
N ALA A 217 -22.01 4.58 16.33
CA ALA A 217 -21.89 3.28 15.68
C ALA A 217 -23.21 2.89 15.02
N THR A 218 -23.14 2.12 13.93
CA THR A 218 -24.30 1.62 13.17
C THR A 218 -23.91 0.36 12.40
N THR A 219 -24.87 -0.31 11.78
CA THR A 219 -24.61 -1.44 10.87
C THR A 219 -24.94 -1.03 9.44
N ALA A 220 -24.07 -1.36 8.49
CA ALA A 220 -24.34 -1.10 7.08
C ALA A 220 -25.52 -1.96 6.60
N ALA A 221 -26.45 -1.33 5.88
CA ALA A 221 -27.61 -1.97 5.29
C ALA A 221 -27.20 -2.98 4.20
N SER A 222 -28.17 -3.74 3.69
CA SER A 222 -27.95 -4.75 2.64
C SER A 222 -27.43 -4.18 1.32
N ASP A 223 -27.71 -2.90 1.05
CA ASP A 223 -27.17 -2.16 -0.09
C ASP A 223 -25.80 -1.51 0.18
N GLY A 224 -25.23 -1.73 1.38
CA GLY A 224 -23.95 -1.19 1.81
C GLY A 224 -24.02 0.24 2.33
N THR A 225 -25.18 0.90 2.33
CA THR A 225 -25.33 2.25 2.88
C THR A 225 -25.32 2.23 4.40
N TRP A 226 -24.79 3.28 5.01
CA TRP A 226 -24.88 3.48 6.46
C TRP A 226 -25.03 4.97 6.79
N ALA A 227 -25.72 5.24 7.89
CA ALA A 227 -25.81 6.56 8.48
C ALA A 227 -25.85 6.47 10.01
N CYS A 228 -25.28 7.47 10.68
CA CYS A 228 -25.34 7.63 12.11
C CYS A 228 -25.33 9.12 12.49
N THR A 229 -25.71 9.41 13.73
CA THR A 229 -25.56 10.73 14.34
C THR A 229 -24.77 10.58 15.64
N PRO A 230 -23.82 11.47 15.94
CA PRO A 230 -23.11 11.45 17.22
C PRO A 230 -24.05 11.44 18.43
N GLY A 231 -23.80 10.54 19.38
CA GLY A 231 -24.55 10.46 20.63
C GLY A 231 -24.24 11.65 21.55
N PRO A 232 -22.97 11.87 21.91
CA PRO A 232 -22.47 13.14 22.45
C PRO A 232 -22.30 14.20 21.35
N PRO A 233 -22.45 15.50 21.64
CA PRO A 233 -22.11 16.56 20.69
C PRO A 233 -20.60 16.54 20.44
N LEU A 234 -20.21 16.71 19.17
CA LEU A 234 -18.81 16.87 18.80
C LEU A 234 -18.25 18.16 19.43
N PRO A 235 -16.99 18.16 19.93
CA PRO A 235 -16.37 19.37 20.47
C PRO A 235 -16.28 20.49 19.44
N PRO A 236 -16.46 21.77 19.83
CA PRO A 236 -16.32 22.90 18.94
C PRO A 236 -14.90 23.03 18.39
N GLY A 237 -14.80 23.68 17.22
CA GLY A 237 -13.54 23.91 16.54
C GLY A 237 -13.09 22.76 15.62
N PRO A 238 -11.79 22.71 15.28
CA PRO A 238 -11.25 21.71 14.38
C PRO A 238 -11.32 20.29 14.97
N ASN A 239 -11.90 19.38 14.19
CA ASN A 239 -12.01 17.97 14.50
C ASN A 239 -11.77 17.12 13.25
N ARG A 240 -11.70 15.81 13.42
CA ARG A 240 -11.49 14.84 12.35
C ARG A 240 -12.39 13.64 12.59
N LEU A 241 -12.93 13.06 11.53
CA LEU A 241 -13.72 11.84 11.60
C LEU A 241 -13.10 10.74 10.75
N GLN A 242 -13.17 9.51 11.23
CA GLN A 242 -12.80 8.30 10.49
C GLN A 242 -13.82 7.20 10.73
N ALA A 243 -14.28 6.53 9.67
CA ALA A 243 -15.11 5.35 9.80
C ALA A 243 -14.24 4.10 9.88
N VAL A 244 -14.55 3.22 10.82
CA VAL A 244 -13.96 1.88 10.94
C VAL A 244 -15.06 0.88 10.72
N ALA A 245 -14.94 0.04 9.68
CA ALA A 245 -15.83 -1.08 9.45
C ALA A 245 -15.22 -2.36 10.00
N SER A 246 -16.02 -3.21 10.62
CA SER A 246 -15.61 -4.54 11.06
C SER A 246 -16.66 -5.60 10.72
N LEU A 247 -16.18 -6.77 10.30
CA LEU A 247 -17.02 -7.92 9.97
C LEU A 247 -16.19 -9.21 10.11
N ASN A 248 -16.72 -10.23 10.78
CA ASN A 248 -16.08 -11.56 10.90
C ASN A 248 -14.60 -11.52 11.35
N GLY A 249 -14.24 -10.58 12.24
CA GLY A 249 -12.87 -10.45 12.77
C GLY A 249 -11.87 -9.75 11.86
N VAL A 250 -12.28 -9.22 10.71
CA VAL A 250 -11.47 -8.31 9.88
C VAL A 250 -12.03 -6.89 9.97
N SER A 251 -11.15 -5.89 9.79
CA SER A 251 -11.51 -4.49 9.79
C SER A 251 -10.85 -3.73 8.65
N ALA A 252 -11.46 -2.62 8.26
CA ALA A 252 -10.90 -1.64 7.34
C ALA A 252 -11.32 -0.23 7.77
N MET A 253 -10.52 0.76 7.42
CA MET A 253 -10.74 2.16 7.80
C MET A 253 -10.99 3.00 6.55
N SER A 254 -11.82 4.02 6.66
CA SER A 254 -11.95 5.03 5.62
C SER A 254 -10.76 5.98 5.63
N GLU A 255 -10.67 6.79 4.58
CA GLU A 255 -9.97 8.06 4.64
C GLU A 255 -10.47 8.91 5.83
N GLN A 256 -9.58 9.74 6.36
CA GLN A 256 -9.92 10.70 7.39
C GLN A 256 -10.49 11.96 6.74
N ILE A 257 -11.53 12.54 7.33
CA ILE A 257 -12.07 13.84 6.91
C ILE A 257 -11.85 14.87 8.01
N ASP A 258 -11.43 16.07 7.63
CA ASP A 258 -11.31 17.19 8.56
C ASP A 258 -12.61 17.98 8.59
N ILE A 259 -13.09 18.33 9.79
CA ILE A 259 -14.34 19.06 10.00
C ILE A 259 -14.12 20.24 10.95
N ALA A 260 -14.97 21.26 10.84
CA ALA A 260 -15.00 22.38 11.75
C ALA A 260 -16.38 22.46 12.41
N VAL A 261 -16.45 22.22 13.70
CA VAL A 261 -17.71 22.32 14.45
C VAL A 261 -17.90 23.77 14.88
N THR A 262 -18.97 24.38 14.42
CA THR A 262 -19.36 25.74 14.85
C THR A 262 -19.93 25.69 16.26
N GLU A 263 -19.50 26.61 17.13
CA GLU A 263 -20.23 26.85 18.38
C GLU A 263 -21.61 27.40 18.02
N THR A 264 -22.68 26.71 18.42
CA THR A 264 -23.97 27.37 18.56
C THR A 264 -23.80 28.43 19.64
N ALA A 265 -23.79 29.70 19.25
CA ALA A 265 -23.87 30.81 20.18
C ALA A 265 -25.06 30.56 21.14
N PRO A 266 -24.91 30.78 22.46
CA PRO A 266 -26.05 30.71 23.36
C PRO A 266 -27.09 31.72 22.90
N GLY A 267 -28.34 31.27 22.74
CA GLY A 267 -29.47 32.11 22.37
C GLY A 267 -29.57 33.32 23.29
N ARG A 268 -29.71 34.49 22.67
CA ARG A 268 -29.95 35.77 23.33
C ARG A 268 -31.38 35.86 23.85
#